data_AF-A0A6L6YH41-F1
#
_entry.id   AF-A0A6L6YH41-F1
#
_cell.length_a   1.000
_cell.length_b   1.000
_cell.length_c   1.000
_cell.angle_alpha   90.00
_cell.angle_beta   90.00
_cell.angle_gamma   90.00
#
_symmetry.space_group_name_H-M   'P 1'
#
loop_
_entity.id
_entity.type
_entity.pdbx_description
1 polymer ?
#
loop_
_entity_poly.entity_id
_entity_poly.type
_entity_poly.pdbx_seq_one_letter_code
_entity_poly.pdbx_strand_id
1 'polypeptide(L)'
;MKESDLCVVAVVYGVATWFLVMTLQLPPQAQSYPLILLTALYVCNTLLLGKQLYSFFRHRLVLNDFRKIFASFVPGQFFGVIAGCLIYMAVVNYLGYYISSILYLLLAQFFLKVKPIPAVITCAVIMIVTYLVFSLFLHVPLPVGVFFE
;
A
#
# COMPACT_ATOMS: atom_id res chain seq x y z
N MET A 1 -17.67 -15.12 -11.63
CA MET A 1 -16.36 -14.44 -11.50
C MET A 1 -16.47 -13.06 -12.10
N LYS A 2 -15.96 -12.05 -11.39
CA LYS A 2 -15.91 -10.67 -11.91
C LYS A 2 -14.61 -10.43 -12.64
N GLU A 3 -14.65 -9.74 -13.78
CA GLU A 3 -13.43 -9.42 -14.53
C GLU A 3 -12.52 -8.48 -13.75
N SER A 4 -13.09 -7.57 -12.96
CA SER A 4 -12.32 -6.68 -12.09
C SER A 4 -11.47 -7.44 -11.08
N ASP A 5 -12.05 -8.47 -10.46
CA ASP A 5 -11.38 -9.24 -9.39
C ASP A 5 -10.20 -10.03 -9.97
N LEU A 6 -10.37 -10.60 -11.17
CA LEU A 6 -9.30 -11.29 -11.88
C LEU A 6 -8.18 -10.32 -12.29
N CYS A 7 -8.55 -9.13 -12.79
CA CYS A 7 -7.61 -8.07 -13.13
C CYS A 7 -6.80 -7.63 -11.90
N VAL A 8 -7.46 -7.39 -10.76
CA VAL A 8 -6.79 -7.03 -9.50
C VAL A 8 -5.84 -8.15 -9.07
N VAL A 9 -6.26 -9.42 -9.08
CA VAL A 9 -5.39 -10.55 -8.75
C VAL A 9 -4.15 -10.60 -9.63
N ALA A 10 -4.31 -10.41 -10.94
CA ALA A 10 -3.20 -10.40 -11.90
C ALA A 10 -2.23 -9.24 -11.65
N VAL A 11 -2.75 -8.04 -11.42
CA VAL A 11 -1.93 -6.85 -11.09
C VAL A 11 -1.18 -7.07 -9.77
N VAL A 12 -1.84 -7.60 -8.74
CA VAL A 12 -1.20 -7.90 -7.44
C VAL A 12 -0.09 -8.91 -7.60
N TYR A 13 -0.26 -9.97 -8.40
CA TYR A 13 0.84 -10.91 -8.70
C TYR A 13 1.99 -10.22 -9.42
N GLY A 14 1.72 -9.37 -10.42
CA GLY A 14 2.75 -8.63 -11.14
C GLY A 14 3.57 -7.73 -10.21
N VAL A 15 2.90 -6.91 -9.40
CA VAL A 15 3.54 -6.01 -8.43
C VAL A 15 4.28 -6.81 -7.35
N ALA A 16 3.67 -7.83 -6.76
CA ALA A 16 4.33 -8.65 -5.74
C ALA A 16 5.60 -9.33 -6.28
N THR A 17 5.57 -9.80 -7.53
CA THR A 17 6.74 -10.44 -8.17
C THR A 17 7.83 -9.43 -8.46
N TRP A 18 7.46 -8.23 -8.91
CA TRP A 18 8.41 -7.12 -9.04
C TRP A 18 9.10 -6.80 -7.72
N PHE A 19 8.32 -6.68 -6.63
CA PHE A 19 8.86 -6.44 -5.29
C PHE A 19 9.70 -7.60 -4.77
N LEU A 20 9.37 -8.85 -5.09
CA LEU A 20 10.17 -10.01 -4.74
C LEU A 20 11.55 -9.95 -5.40
N VAL A 21 11.61 -9.63 -6.70
CA VAL A 21 12.88 -9.46 -7.42
C VAL A 21 13.74 -8.38 -6.77
N MET A 22 13.15 -7.24 -6.41
CA MET A 22 13.85 -6.16 -5.70
C MET A 22 14.32 -6.58 -4.31
N THR A 23 13.49 -7.33 -3.58
CA THR A 23 13.79 -7.81 -2.22
C THR A 23 14.99 -8.75 -2.23
N LEU A 24 15.09 -9.65 -3.21
CA LEU A 24 16.19 -10.61 -3.31
C LEU A 24 17.55 -9.95 -3.59
N GLN A 25 17.57 -8.68 -4.02
CA GLN A 25 18.79 -7.90 -4.22
C GLN A 25 19.30 -7.24 -2.93
N LEU A 26 18.51 -7.21 -1.85
CA LEU A 26 18.90 -6.63 -0.57
C LEU A 26 19.86 -7.56 0.20
N PRO A 27 20.65 -7.05 1.17
CA PRO A 27 21.43 -7.89 2.08
C PRO A 27 20.52 -8.87 2.85
N PRO A 28 20.94 -10.12 3.12
CA PRO A 28 20.08 -11.14 3.74
C PRO A 28 19.37 -10.71 5.02
N GLN A 29 20.02 -9.86 5.83
CA GLN A 29 19.47 -9.34 7.08
C GLN A 29 18.25 -8.42 6.87
N ALA A 30 18.20 -7.69 5.73
CA ALA A 30 17.11 -6.78 5.38
C ALA A 30 15.96 -7.47 4.63
N GLN A 31 16.14 -8.72 4.21
CA GLN A 31 15.14 -9.46 3.41
C GLN A 31 14.01 -10.06 4.24
N SER A 32 14.28 -10.44 5.49
CA SER A 32 13.36 -11.24 6.31
C SER A 32 11.96 -10.62 6.42
N TYR A 33 11.88 -9.32 6.72
CA TYR A 33 10.59 -8.63 6.88
C TYR A 33 9.81 -8.52 5.55
N PRO A 34 10.39 -7.96 4.46
CA PRO A 34 9.71 -7.94 3.16
C PRO A 34 9.29 -9.32 2.66
N LEU A 35 10.11 -10.36 2.84
CA LEU A 35 9.78 -11.72 2.40
C LEU A 35 8.57 -12.29 3.14
N ILE A 36 8.46 -12.08 4.46
CA ILE A 36 7.29 -12.51 5.25
C ILE A 36 6.03 -11.82 4.73
N LEU A 37 6.08 -10.50 4.51
CA LEU A 37 4.93 -9.74 3.99
C LEU A 37 4.54 -10.18 2.58
N LEU A 38 5.52 -10.36 1.68
CA LEU A 38 5.29 -10.84 0.32
C LEU A 38 4.68 -12.24 0.33
N THR A 39 5.19 -13.13 1.18
CA THR A 39 4.65 -14.50 1.33
C THR A 39 3.18 -14.45 1.77
N ALA A 40 2.86 -13.65 2.79
CA ALA A 40 1.49 -13.48 3.23
C ALA A 40 0.60 -12.91 2.10
N LEU A 41 1.09 -11.91 1.37
CA LEU A 41 0.39 -11.33 0.22
C LEU A 41 0.13 -12.36 -0.88
N TYR A 42 1.13 -13.19 -1.23
CA TYR A 42 0.98 -14.26 -2.22
C TYR A 42 -0.04 -15.31 -1.78
N VAL A 43 -0.01 -15.74 -0.51
CA VAL A 43 -0.97 -16.69 0.04
C VAL A 43 -2.38 -16.11 -0.04
N CYS A 44 -2.59 -14.89 0.47
CA CYS A 44 -3.89 -14.22 0.42
C CYS A 44 -4.39 -14.04 -1.01
N ASN A 45 -3.53 -13.59 -1.94
CA ASN A 45 -3.91 -13.39 -3.34
C ASN A 45 -4.25 -14.72 -4.04
N THR A 46 -3.53 -15.80 -3.70
CA THR A 46 -3.81 -17.14 -4.23
C THR A 46 -5.11 -17.72 -3.68
N LEU A 47 -5.42 -17.50 -2.40
CA LEU A 47 -6.71 -17.86 -1.82
C LEU A 47 -7.87 -17.08 -2.48
N LEU A 48 -7.68 -15.79 -2.77
CA LEU A 48 -8.66 -14.98 -3.51
C LEU A 48 -8.87 -15.53 -4.93
N LEU A 49 -7.79 -15.87 -5.64
CA LEU A 49 -7.89 -16.52 -6.96
C LEU A 49 -8.66 -17.85 -6.87
N GLY A 50 -8.32 -18.70 -5.89
CA GLY A 50 -9.00 -19.97 -5.67
C GLY A 50 -10.51 -19.80 -5.43
N LYS A 51 -10.91 -18.79 -4.64
CA LYS A 51 -12.32 -18.45 -4.42
C LYS A 51 -13.02 -18.00 -5.71
N GLN A 52 -12.35 -17.21 -6.54
CA GLN A 52 -12.90 -16.74 -7.82
C GLN A 52 -13.03 -17.89 -8.83
N LEU A 53 -12.03 -18.76 -8.92
CA LEU A 53 -12.07 -19.96 -9.75
C LEU A 53 -13.17 -20.92 -9.30
N TYR A 54 -13.30 -21.18 -7.99
CA TYR A 54 -14.39 -22.00 -7.46
C TYR A 54 -15.77 -21.43 -7.82
N SER A 55 -15.97 -20.12 -7.65
CA SER A 55 -17.21 -19.44 -8.07
C SER A 55 -17.45 -19.56 -9.58
N PHE A 56 -16.39 -19.45 -10.39
CA PHE A 56 -16.45 -19.63 -11.83
C PHE A 56 -16.87 -21.05 -12.23
N PHE A 57 -16.26 -22.08 -11.65
CA PHE A 57 -16.61 -23.47 -11.94
C PHE A 57 -18.06 -23.81 -11.57
N ARG A 58 -18.58 -23.23 -10.48
CA ARG A 58 -19.94 -23.48 -10.01
C ARG A 58 -21.02 -22.76 -10.82
N HIS A 59 -20.77 -21.50 -11.20
CA HIS A 59 -21.79 -20.65 -11.83
C HIS A 59 -21.58 -20.41 -13.33
N ARG A 60 -20.38 -20.69 -13.86
CA ARG A 60 -19.95 -20.48 -15.26
C ARG A 60 -20.31 -19.12 -15.87
N LEU A 61 -20.43 -18.10 -15.03
CA LEU A 61 -20.75 -16.73 -15.42
C LEU A 61 -19.55 -15.83 -15.15
N VAL A 62 -19.13 -15.12 -16.19
CA VAL A 62 -18.20 -14.00 -16.11
C VAL A 62 -19.00 -12.71 -16.20
N LEU A 63 -18.82 -11.82 -15.23
CA LEU A 63 -19.50 -10.53 -15.17
C LEU A 63 -18.47 -9.42 -15.39
N ASN A 64 -18.65 -8.64 -16.45
CA ASN A 64 -17.89 -7.41 -16.63
C ASN A 64 -18.57 -6.29 -15.83
N ASP A 65 -17.99 -5.96 -14.69
CA ASP A 65 -18.46 -4.90 -13.79
C ASP A 65 -17.58 -3.65 -13.80
N PHE A 66 -16.64 -3.53 -14.75
CA PHE A 66 -15.75 -2.38 -14.86
C PHE A 66 -16.53 -1.07 -15.00
N ARG A 67 -17.54 -1.04 -15.89
CA ARG A 67 -18.37 0.16 -16.07
C ARG A 67 -19.08 0.58 -14.78
N LYS A 68 -19.45 -0.39 -13.93
CA LYS A 68 -20.12 -0.12 -12.65
C LYS A 68 -19.14 0.40 -11.60
N ILE A 69 -17.93 -0.18 -11.53
CA ILE A 69 -16.88 0.24 -10.59
C ILE A 69 -16.41 1.66 -10.89
N PHE A 70 -16.17 1.96 -12.17
CA PHE A 70 -15.69 3.28 -12.59
C PHE A 70 -16.80 4.35 -12.68
N ALA A 71 -18.08 3.99 -12.50
CA ALA A 71 -19.19 4.94 -12.58
C ALA A 71 -19.10 6.08 -11.55
N SER A 72 -18.53 5.81 -10.37
CA SER A 72 -18.34 6.79 -9.29
C SER A 72 -16.87 7.19 -9.12
N PHE A 73 -16.07 7.11 -10.18
CA PHE A 73 -14.66 7.47 -10.13
C PHE A 73 -14.48 9.00 -10.00
N VAL A 74 -13.70 9.42 -9.01
CA VAL A 74 -13.39 10.84 -8.76
C VAL A 74 -11.94 11.12 -9.18
N PRO A 75 -11.68 11.53 -10.44
CA PRO A 75 -10.33 11.62 -10.98
C PRO A 75 -9.45 12.63 -10.22
N GLY A 76 -10.01 13.76 -9.80
CA GLY A 76 -9.26 14.79 -9.06
C GLY A 76 -8.69 14.26 -7.73
N GLN A 77 -9.45 13.43 -7.01
CA GLN A 77 -8.97 12.81 -5.79
C GLN A 77 -7.91 11.75 -6.08
N PHE A 78 -8.13 10.93 -7.11
CA PHE A 78 -7.20 9.88 -7.50
C PHE A 78 -5.83 10.43 -7.92
N PHE A 79 -5.79 11.36 -8.88
CA PHE A 79 -4.54 11.95 -9.34
C PHE A 79 -3.90 12.85 -8.28
N GLY A 80 -4.70 13.49 -7.42
CA GLY A 80 -4.18 14.25 -6.29
C GLY A 80 -3.42 13.40 -5.28
N VAL A 81 -3.92 12.18 -4.97
CA VAL A 81 -3.18 11.24 -4.11
C VAL A 81 -1.89 10.76 -4.78
N ILE A 82 -1.92 10.46 -6.08
CA ILE A 82 -0.70 10.07 -6.83
C ILE A 82 0.35 11.19 -6.78
N ALA A 83 -0.05 12.44 -7.04
CA ALA A 83 0.84 13.58 -6.94
C ALA A 83 1.37 13.75 -5.52
N GLY A 84 0.52 13.57 -4.51
CA GLY A 84 0.89 13.59 -3.10
C GLY A 84 1.96 12.54 -2.76
N CYS A 85 1.84 11.31 -3.29
CA CYS A 85 2.86 10.26 -3.11
C CYS A 85 4.21 10.69 -3.71
N LEU A 86 4.23 11.28 -4.91
CA LEU A 86 5.45 11.74 -5.55
C LEU A 86 6.11 12.88 -4.75
N ILE A 87 5.31 13.84 -4.27
CA ILE A 87 5.78 14.93 -3.41
C ILE A 87 6.35 14.36 -2.09
N TYR A 88 5.66 13.41 -1.47
CA TYR A 88 6.13 12.74 -0.26
C TYR A 88 7.49 12.08 -0.47
N MET A 89 7.67 11.35 -1.57
CA MET A 89 8.95 10.71 -1.91
C MET A 89 10.10 11.73 -2.03
N ALA A 90 9.84 12.93 -2.54
CA ALA A 90 10.83 14.00 -2.59
C ALA A 90 11.11 14.58 -1.19
N VAL A 91 10.06 14.89 -0.42
CA VAL A 91 10.13 15.58 0.88
C VAL A 91 10.78 14.73 1.98
N VAL A 92 10.60 13.40 1.96
CA VAL A 92 11.20 12.47 2.93
C VAL A 92 12.72 12.61 3.02
N ASN A 93 13.39 12.91 1.91
CA ASN A 93 14.85 13.10 1.92
C ASN A 93 15.27 14.36 2.69
N TYR A 94 14.40 15.36 2.80
CA TYR A 94 14.70 16.64 3.45
C TYR A 94 14.21 16.70 4.90
N LEU A 95 12.94 16.34 5.14
CA LEU A 95 12.29 16.44 6.46
C LEU A 95 12.38 15.15 7.29
N GLY A 96 12.85 14.06 6.69
CA GLY A 96 12.86 12.76 7.31
C GLY A 96 11.50 12.05 7.26
N TYR A 97 11.52 10.76 7.57
CA TYR A 97 10.39 9.86 7.40
C TYR A 97 9.20 10.24 8.27
N TYR A 98 9.41 10.49 9.55
CA TYR A 98 8.32 10.68 10.51
C TYR A 98 7.55 11.98 10.28
N ILE A 99 8.25 13.10 10.10
CA ILE A 99 7.63 14.40 9.84
C ILE A 99 6.90 14.37 8.50
N SER A 100 7.56 13.85 7.45
CA SER A 100 6.95 13.73 6.12
C SER A 100 5.72 12.84 6.12
N SER A 101 5.74 11.73 6.89
CA SER A 101 4.62 10.80 6.98
C SER A 101 3.42 11.42 7.67
N ILE A 102 3.62 12.15 8.78
CA ILE A 102 2.53 12.86 9.46
C ILE A 102 1.90 13.89 8.53
N LEU A 103 2.73 14.72 7.88
CA LEU A 103 2.25 15.73 6.95
C LEU A 103 1.46 15.09 5.80
N TYR A 104 2.03 14.07 5.17
CA TYR A 104 1.37 13.38 4.06
C TYR A 104 0.06 12.72 4.47
N LEU A 105 0.04 11.96 5.57
CA LEU A 105 -1.17 11.26 6.03
C LEU A 105 -2.30 12.24 6.33
N LEU A 106 -2.03 13.30 7.08
CA LEU A 106 -3.07 14.29 7.42
C LEU A 106 -3.55 15.05 6.19
N LEU A 107 -2.64 15.48 5.31
CA LEU A 107 -3.01 16.17 4.08
C LEU A 107 -3.81 15.28 3.13
N ALA A 108 -3.39 14.02 2.95
CA ALA A 108 -4.08 13.06 2.10
C ALA A 108 -5.48 12.76 2.65
N GLN A 109 -5.62 12.54 3.96
CA GLN A 109 -6.92 12.28 4.59
C GLN A 109 -7.85 13.50 4.52
N PHE A 110 -7.33 14.71 4.69
CA PHE A 110 -8.09 15.94 4.51
C PHE A 110 -8.54 16.13 3.06
N PHE A 111 -7.65 15.89 2.10
CA PHE A 111 -7.94 15.95 0.66
C PHE A 111 -9.00 14.92 0.24
N LEU A 112 -8.98 13.74 0.87
CA LEU A 112 -9.99 12.69 0.73
C LEU A 112 -11.27 12.96 1.55
N LYS A 113 -11.37 14.12 2.21
CA LYS A 113 -12.53 14.56 3.02
C LYS A 113 -12.88 13.58 4.17
N VAL A 114 -11.87 12.92 4.74
CA VAL A 114 -12.03 12.07 5.93
C VAL A 114 -12.32 12.96 7.14
N LYS A 115 -13.19 12.49 8.04
CA LYS A 115 -13.49 13.21 9.29
C LYS A 115 -12.20 13.42 10.11
N PRO A 116 -12.02 14.57 10.76
CA PRO A 116 -10.75 14.93 11.39
C PRO A 116 -10.37 14.00 12.55
N ILE A 117 -11.34 13.58 13.37
CA ILE A 117 -11.07 12.72 14.54
C ILE A 117 -10.50 11.35 14.11
N PRO A 118 -11.16 10.57 13.22
CA PRO A 118 -10.56 9.36 12.66
C PRO A 118 -9.22 9.62 12.00
N ALA A 119 -9.04 10.76 11.31
CA ALA A 119 -7.79 11.05 10.63
C ALA A 119 -6.61 11.16 11.59
N VAL A 120 -6.76 11.93 12.67
CA VAL A 120 -5.71 12.07 13.69
C VAL A 120 -5.44 10.73 14.39
N ILE A 121 -6.49 9.96 14.71
CA ILE A 121 -6.32 8.64 15.35
C ILE A 121 -5.56 7.68 14.43
N THR A 122 -5.94 7.59 13.16
CA THR A 122 -5.25 6.73 12.19
C THR A 122 -3.79 7.15 12.03
N CYS A 123 -3.51 8.45 11.92
CA CYS A 123 -2.16 8.96 11.86
C CYS A 123 -1.36 8.56 13.11
N ALA A 124 -1.89 8.78 14.31
CA ALA A 124 -1.22 8.42 15.57
C ALA A 124 -0.92 6.92 15.65
N VAL A 125 -1.91 6.07 15.35
CA VAL A 125 -1.75 4.61 15.39
C VAL A 125 -0.69 4.13 14.40
N ILE A 126 -0.74 4.61 13.15
CA ILE A 126 0.25 4.24 12.13
C ILE A 126 1.65 4.65 12.60
N MET A 127 1.81 5.84 13.15
CA MET A 127 3.10 6.34 13.63
C MET A 127 3.64 5.50 14.80
N ILE A 128 2.79 5.17 15.77
CA ILE A 128 3.17 4.30 16.90
C ILE A 128 3.59 2.92 16.41
N VAL A 129 2.77 2.28 15.57
CA VAL A 129 3.06 0.95 15.03
C VAL A 129 4.36 0.97 14.22
N THR A 130 4.55 2.00 13.40
CA THR A 130 5.78 2.15 12.60
C THR A 130 7.00 2.30 13.49
N TYR A 131 6.94 3.13 14.52
CA TYR A 131 8.04 3.29 15.47
C TYR A 131 8.37 1.97 16.20
N LEU A 132 7.35 1.28 16.71
CA LEU A 132 7.52 0.00 17.40
C LEU A 132 8.12 -1.08 16.49
N VAL A 133 7.67 -1.17 15.25
CA VAL A 133 8.14 -2.19 14.31
C VAL A 133 9.51 -1.83 13.74
N PHE A 134 9.67 -0.65 13.15
CA PHE A 134 10.88 -0.32 12.39
C PHE A 134 12.01 0.18 13.27
N SER A 135 11.73 1.07 14.23
CA SER A 135 12.79 1.63 15.08
C SER A 135 13.09 0.75 16.29
N LEU A 136 12.09 0.23 16.98
CA LEU A 136 12.30 -0.54 18.21
C LEU A 136 12.57 -2.03 17.95
N PHE A 137 11.81 -2.67 17.07
CA PHE A 137 11.94 -4.12 16.84
C PHE A 137 13.01 -4.44 15.79
N LEU A 138 12.89 -3.86 14.58
CA LEU A 138 13.77 -4.17 13.45
C LEU A 138 15.08 -3.35 13.42
N HIS A 139 15.19 -2.29 14.23
CA HIS A 139 16.36 -1.39 14.26
C HIS A 139 16.78 -0.87 12.88
N VAL A 140 15.80 -0.63 12.00
CA VAL A 140 16.05 -0.13 10.64
C VAL A 140 16.23 1.39 10.70
N PRO A 141 17.34 1.94 10.18
CA PRO A 141 17.52 3.39 10.11
C PRO A 141 16.50 3.96 9.11
N LEU A 142 15.61 4.82 9.62
CA LEU A 142 14.68 5.57 8.78
C LEU A 142 15.34 6.90 8.38
N PRO A 143 14.99 7.47 7.21
CA PRO A 143 15.49 8.78 6.80
C PRO A 143 15.26 9.81 7.90
N VAL A 144 16.32 10.41 8.42
CA VAL A 144 16.25 11.51 9.40
C VAL A 144 15.96 12.83 8.71
N GLY A 145 16.35 12.94 7.44
CA GLY A 145 16.21 14.14 6.62
C GLY A 145 17.45 15.03 6.73
N VAL A 146 17.89 15.58 5.60
CA VAL A 146 19.08 16.44 5.50
C VAL A 146 19.01 17.66 6.43
N PHE A 147 17.82 18.12 6.83
CA PHE A 147 17.69 19.25 7.75
C PHE A 147 17.96 18.91 9.22
N PHE A 148 18.09 17.62 9.56
CA PHE A 148 18.32 17.14 10.93
C PHE A 148 19.61 16.33 11.07
N GLU A 149 20.40 16.20 10.00
CA GLU A 149 21.80 15.76 10.00
C GLU A 149 22.74 16.90 10.41
#